data_AF-Q3C0I6-F1
#
_entry.id   AF-Q3C0I6-F1
#
_cell.length_a   1.000
_cell.length_b   1.000
_cell.length_c   1.000
_cell.angle_alpha   90.00
_cell.angle_beta   90.00
_cell.angle_gamma   90.00
#
_symmetry.space_group_name_H-M   'P 1'
#
loop_
_entity.id
_entity.type
_entity.pdbx_description
1 polymer ?
#
loop_
_entity_poly.entity_id
_entity_poly.type
_entity_poly.pdbx_seq_one_letter_code
_entity_poly.pdbx_strand_id
1 'polypeptide(L)'
;KYAESMLRPFTWGTLLMTPERRKAIWAIYVWCRRTDELVDGPNASYITPSALDRWEAKLEDLFAGRPYDMFDAALSDTVSKFPVDIQPFKDMIKGMRMDLKKSRYKNFDELYLYCYYVAGTVALMSVPVMGIAPDSQATT
;
A
#
# COMPACT_ATOMS: atom_id res chain seq x y z
N LYS A 1 -3.60 -9.13 16.01
CA LYS A 1 -5.04 -8.94 16.27
C LYS A 1 -5.76 -8.07 15.23
N TYR A 2 -5.47 -6.77 15.08
CA TYR A 2 -6.19 -5.89 14.12
C TYR A 2 -5.97 -6.31 12.64
N ALA A 3 -4.71 -6.58 12.27
CA ALA A 3 -4.35 -7.12 10.96
C ALA A 3 -5.04 -8.48 10.71
N GLU A 4 -4.91 -9.43 11.64
CA GLU A 4 -5.43 -10.81 11.52
C GLU A 4 -6.96 -10.89 11.30
N SER A 5 -7.77 -10.00 11.87
CA SER A 5 -9.22 -10.02 11.66
C SER A 5 -9.64 -9.61 10.25
N MET A 6 -8.87 -8.75 9.58
CA MET A 6 -9.16 -8.27 8.22
C MET A 6 -8.50 -9.13 7.15
N LEU A 7 -7.51 -9.95 7.51
CA LEU A 7 -6.53 -10.51 6.57
C LEU A 7 -6.58 -12.01 6.34
N ARG A 8 -7.66 -12.70 6.74
CA ARG A 8 -7.66 -14.17 6.83
C ARG A 8 -6.97 -14.88 5.65
N PRO A 9 -7.28 -14.65 4.36
CA PRO A 9 -6.57 -15.32 3.25
C PRO A 9 -5.08 -14.98 3.15
N PHE A 10 -4.71 -13.71 3.29
CA PHE A 10 -3.34 -13.23 3.16
C PHE A 10 -2.48 -13.63 4.37
N THR A 11 -3.07 -13.71 5.57
CA THR A 11 -2.37 -14.18 6.78
C THR A 11 -1.82 -15.59 6.60
N TRP A 12 -2.57 -16.49 5.94
CA TRP A 12 -2.11 -17.85 5.67
C TRP A 12 -0.85 -17.87 4.80
N GLY A 13 -0.79 -17.04 3.74
CA GLY A 13 0.39 -16.94 2.88
C GLY A 13 1.62 -16.43 3.62
N THR A 14 1.45 -15.49 4.55
CA THR A 14 2.57 -14.94 5.34
C THR A 14 3.10 -15.87 6.44
N LEU A 15 2.42 -16.99 6.74
CA LEU A 15 2.89 -17.97 7.72
C LEU A 15 4.20 -18.65 7.29
N LEU A 16 4.46 -18.72 5.98
CA LEU A 16 5.69 -19.27 5.42
C LEU A 16 6.89 -18.30 5.51
N MET A 17 6.66 -17.05 5.90
CA MET A 17 7.70 -16.03 6.04
C MET A 17 8.31 -16.03 7.45
N THR A 18 9.56 -15.54 7.54
CA THR A 18 10.17 -15.24 8.84
C THR A 18 9.32 -14.23 9.62
N PRO A 19 9.36 -14.23 10.96
CA PRO A 19 8.55 -13.31 11.78
C PRO A 19 8.78 -11.83 11.43
N GLU A 20 10.00 -11.47 11.03
CA GLU A 20 10.35 -10.11 10.61
C GLU A 20 9.68 -9.71 9.29
N ARG A 21 9.84 -10.52 8.24
CA ARG A 21 9.19 -10.28 6.94
C ARG A 21 7.67 -10.27 7.05
N ARG A 22 7.11 -11.14 7.88
CA ARG A 22 5.67 -11.17 8.16
C ARG A 22 5.17 -9.85 8.75
N LYS A 23 5.88 -9.29 9.74
CA LYS A 23 5.53 -7.99 10.34
C LYS A 23 5.60 -6.86 9.30
N ALA A 24 6.63 -6.86 8.46
CA ALA A 24 6.79 -5.88 7.39
C ALA A 24 5.65 -5.95 6.36
N ILE A 25 5.29 -7.15 5.89
CA ILE A 25 4.16 -7.35 4.98
C ILE A 25 2.84 -6.92 5.64
N TRP A 26 2.65 -7.18 6.93
CA TRP A 26 1.45 -6.71 7.64
C TRP A 26 1.41 -5.18 7.75
N ALA A 27 2.54 -4.52 7.98
CA ALA A 27 2.60 -3.06 8.02
C ALA A 27 2.24 -2.43 6.67
N ILE A 28 2.79 -2.95 5.57
CA ILE A 28 2.43 -2.55 4.20
C ILE A 28 0.92 -2.74 3.98
N TYR A 29 0.40 -3.92 4.29
CA TYR A 29 -1.01 -4.19 4.08
C TYR A 29 -1.93 -3.28 4.89
N VAL A 30 -1.62 -3.05 6.17
CA VAL A 30 -2.40 -2.14 7.02
C VAL A 30 -2.41 -0.74 6.43
N TRP A 31 -1.30 -0.27 5.85
CA TRP A 31 -1.26 1.00 5.16
C TRP A 31 -2.13 1.00 3.89
N CYS A 32 -2.05 -0.04 3.05
CA CYS A 32 -2.89 -0.17 1.86
C CYS A 32 -4.37 -0.15 2.23
N ARG A 33 -4.77 -0.90 3.26
CA ARG A 33 -6.16 -0.98 3.70
C ARG A 33 -6.67 0.36 4.22
N ARG A 34 -5.86 1.09 5.00
CA ARG A 34 -6.21 2.44 5.45
C ARG A 34 -6.38 3.40 4.29
N THR A 35 -5.58 3.23 3.23
CA THR A 35 -5.65 4.03 2.01
C THR A 35 -6.95 3.74 1.25
N ASP A 36 -7.32 2.47 1.05
CA ASP A 36 -8.61 2.08 0.45
C ASP A 36 -9.80 2.61 1.26
N GLU A 37 -9.74 2.51 2.59
CA GLU A 37 -10.83 2.97 3.47
C GLU A 37 -11.07 4.47 3.42
N LEU A 38 -10.12 5.27 2.90
CA LEU A 38 -10.39 6.67 2.59
C LEU A 38 -11.45 6.79 1.50
N VAL A 39 -11.40 6.00 0.43
CA VAL A 39 -12.32 6.13 -0.71
C VAL A 39 -13.47 5.13 -0.72
N ASP A 40 -13.36 4.03 0.03
CA ASP A 40 -14.38 2.97 0.12
C ASP A 40 -15.04 2.86 1.51
N GLY A 41 -14.59 3.66 2.48
CA GLY A 41 -15.10 3.63 3.84
C GLY A 41 -16.51 4.22 4.00
N PRO A 42 -17.11 4.14 5.20
CA PRO A 42 -18.43 4.72 5.48
C PRO A 42 -18.53 6.22 5.19
N ASN A 43 -17.39 6.92 5.19
CA ASN A 43 -17.28 8.36 4.94
C ASN A 43 -16.77 8.69 3.52
N ALA A 44 -16.68 7.70 2.64
CA ALA A 44 -16.21 7.85 1.25
C ALA A 44 -16.89 9.00 0.50
N SER A 45 -18.20 9.15 0.68
CA SER A 45 -19.01 10.19 0.03
C SER A 45 -18.64 11.63 0.43
N TYR A 46 -17.92 11.80 1.55
CA TYR A 46 -17.48 13.11 2.06
C TYR A 46 -15.99 13.37 1.82
N ILE A 47 -15.29 12.42 1.19
CA ILE A 47 -13.86 12.58 0.93
C ILE A 47 -13.64 13.62 -0.16
N THR A 48 -12.75 14.55 0.17
CA THR A 48 -12.31 15.60 -0.74
C THR A 48 -10.92 15.25 -1.29
N PRO A 49 -10.55 15.74 -2.48
CA PRO A 49 -9.18 15.63 -2.98
C PRO A 49 -8.12 16.09 -1.95
N SER A 50 -8.46 17.10 -1.13
CA SER A 50 -7.59 17.60 -0.05
C SER A 50 -7.27 16.55 1.03
N ALA A 51 -8.14 15.56 1.25
CA ALA A 51 -7.88 14.48 2.18
C ALA A 51 -6.77 13.57 1.66
N LEU A 52 -6.75 13.29 0.35
CA LEU A 52 -5.67 12.54 -0.29
C LEU A 52 -4.37 13.35 -0.35
N ASP A 53 -4.43 14.67 -0.48
CA ASP A 53 -3.24 15.54 -0.37
C ASP A 53 -2.60 15.47 1.02
N ARG A 54 -3.43 15.50 2.08
CA ARG A 54 -2.96 15.29 3.46
C ARG A 54 -2.40 13.89 3.68
N TRP A 55 -3.02 12.87 3.07
CA TRP A 55 -2.54 11.50 3.16
C TRP A 55 -1.17 11.32 2.47
N GLU A 56 -0.98 11.96 1.32
CA GLU A 56 0.29 11.97 0.60
C GLU A 56 1.39 12.71 1.39
N ALA A 57 1.09 13.87 1.99
CA ALA A 57 2.04 14.55 2.87
C ALA A 57 2.44 13.67 4.08
N LYS A 58 1.46 12.98 4.67
CA LYS A 58 1.69 12.04 5.78
C LYS A 58 2.57 10.86 5.37
N LEU A 59 2.42 10.35 4.14
CA LEU A 59 3.31 9.35 3.56
C LEU A 59 4.76 9.87 3.45
N GLU A 60 4.94 11.10 2.99
CA GLU A 60 6.28 11.71 2.90
C GLU A 60 6.93 11.89 4.27
N ASP A 61 6.18 12.34 5.27
CA ASP A 61 6.66 12.45 6.65
C ASP A 61 7.09 11.09 7.22
N LEU A 62 6.29 10.05 6.98
CA LEU A 62 6.59 8.68 7.39
C LEU A 62 7.91 8.17 6.79
N PHE A 63 8.10 8.36 5.48
CA PHE A 63 9.34 7.97 4.77
C PHE A 63 10.54 8.82 5.21
N ALA A 64 10.31 10.03 5.71
CA ALA A 64 11.32 10.88 6.34
C ALA A 64 11.54 10.58 7.84
N GLY A 65 10.97 9.49 8.37
CA GLY A 65 11.16 9.06 9.76
C GLY A 65 10.32 9.81 10.80
N ARG A 66 9.24 10.48 10.38
CA ARG A 66 8.31 11.22 11.26
C ARG A 66 6.92 10.57 11.26
N PRO A 67 6.73 9.38 11.86
CA PRO A 67 5.43 8.73 11.92
C PRO A 67 4.45 9.51 12.80
N TYR A 68 3.18 9.57 12.40
CA TYR A 68 2.14 10.27 13.15
C TYR A 68 1.43 9.36 14.17
N ASP A 69 1.23 8.08 13.83
CA ASP A 69 0.57 7.10 14.69
C ASP A 69 1.29 5.73 14.74
N MET A 70 0.75 4.78 15.50
CA MET A 70 1.35 3.46 15.68
C MET A 70 1.42 2.62 14.39
N PHE A 71 0.49 2.83 13.45
CA PHE A 71 0.50 2.12 12.18
C PHE A 71 1.56 2.70 11.25
N ASP A 72 1.71 4.01 11.26
CA ASP A 72 2.78 4.70 10.54
C ASP A 72 4.16 4.30 11.09
N ALA A 73 4.28 4.17 12.42
CA ALA A 73 5.51 3.72 13.05
C ALA A 73 5.89 2.30 12.59
N ALA A 74 4.91 1.41 12.43
CA ALA A 74 5.15 0.05 11.93
C ALA A 74 5.64 0.03 10.46
N LEU A 75 5.08 0.89 9.61
CA LEU A 75 5.55 1.02 8.23
C LEU A 75 6.90 1.74 8.16
N SER A 76 7.15 2.75 9.00
CA SER A 76 8.44 3.43 9.09
C SER A 76 9.55 2.46 9.51
N ASP A 77 9.30 1.58 10.50
CA ASP A 77 10.20 0.47 10.86
C ASP A 77 10.48 -0.44 9.65
N THR A 78 9.46 -0.75 8.84
CA THR A 78 9.61 -1.55 7.62
C THR A 78 10.49 -0.86 6.58
N VAL A 79 10.25 0.42 6.29
CA VAL A 79 11.01 1.22 5.32
C VAL A 79 12.48 1.37 5.74
N SER A 80 12.76 1.41 7.06
CA SER A 80 14.15 1.45 7.54
C SER A 80 14.93 0.14 7.40
N LYS A 81 14.23 -1.01 7.30
CA LYS A 81 14.84 -2.36 7.28
C LYS A 81 14.92 -2.97 5.89
N PHE A 82 14.01 -2.58 5.01
CA PHE A 82 13.89 -3.11 3.65
C PHE A 82 14.00 -1.97 2.65
N PRO A 83 14.61 -2.20 1.47
CA PRO A 83 14.79 -1.18 0.44
C PRO A 83 13.46 -0.95 -0.32
N VAL A 84 12.46 -0.44 0.38
CA VAL A 84 11.13 -0.17 -0.15
C VAL A 84 11.11 1.24 -0.74
N ASP A 85 10.73 1.35 -2.02
CA ASP A 85 10.54 2.65 -2.69
C ASP A 85 9.20 3.29 -2.26
N ILE A 86 9.19 4.61 -2.11
CA ILE A 86 7.98 5.41 -1.87
C ILE A 86 7.09 5.48 -3.12
N GLN A 87 7.64 5.30 -4.31
CA GLN A 87 6.94 5.51 -5.58
C GLN A 87 5.67 4.65 -5.73
N PRO A 88 5.67 3.33 -5.45
CA PRO A 88 4.46 2.52 -5.44
C PRO A 88 3.37 3.05 -4.49
N PHE A 89 3.73 3.61 -3.34
CA PHE A 89 2.77 4.18 -2.38
C PHE A 89 2.10 5.43 -2.97
N LYS A 90 2.90 6.31 -3.58
CA LYS A 90 2.38 7.48 -4.31
C LYS A 90 1.48 7.07 -5.45
N ASP A 91 1.84 6.02 -6.18
CA ASP A 91 1.05 5.49 -7.28
C ASP A 91 -0.28 4.88 -6.81
N MET A 92 -0.32 4.21 -5.66
CA MET A 92 -1.59 3.76 -5.07
C MET A 92 -2.50 4.95 -4.72
N ILE A 93 -1.96 6.04 -4.16
CA ILE A 93 -2.72 7.27 -3.88
C ILE A 93 -3.28 7.87 -5.19
N LYS A 94 -2.52 7.83 -6.29
CA LYS A 94 -3.03 8.24 -7.62
C LYS A 94 -4.22 7.38 -8.05
N GLY A 95 -4.18 6.07 -7.79
CA GLY A 95 -5.31 5.16 -7.98
C GLY A 95 -6.56 5.63 -7.22
N MET A 96 -6.43 5.92 -5.93
CA MET A 96 -7.53 6.43 -5.10
C MET A 96 -8.11 7.76 -5.64
N ARG A 97 -7.26 8.63 -6.22
CA ARG A 97 -7.72 9.87 -6.87
C ARG A 97 -8.54 9.59 -8.13
N MET A 98 -8.30 8.47 -8.81
CA MET A 98 -9.11 8.04 -9.95
C MET A 98 -10.50 7.59 -9.49
N ASP A 99 -10.60 6.87 -8.37
CA ASP A 99 -11.87 6.41 -7.81
C ASP A 99 -12.82 7.57 -7.44
N LEU A 100 -12.28 8.71 -7.02
CA LEU A 100 -13.08 9.91 -6.75
C LEU A 100 -13.75 10.54 -8.00
N LYS A 101 -13.29 10.20 -9.22
CA LYS A 101 -13.70 10.89 -10.45
C LYS A 101 -14.28 9.97 -11.52
N LYS A 102 -13.80 8.73 -11.60
CA LYS A 102 -14.10 7.81 -12.71
C LYS A 102 -14.89 6.62 -12.20
N SER A 103 -16.06 6.40 -12.80
CA SER A 103 -16.87 5.20 -12.58
C SER A 103 -16.83 4.20 -13.74
N ARG A 104 -16.24 4.58 -14.88
CA ARG A 104 -16.13 3.72 -16.07
C ARG A 104 -14.87 4.02 -16.88
N TYR A 105 -14.19 2.97 -17.33
CA TYR A 105 -13.02 3.03 -18.20
C TYR A 105 -13.41 2.86 -19.67
N LYS A 106 -12.74 3.60 -20.56
CA LYS A 106 -13.09 3.61 -21.99
C LYS A 106 -12.61 2.37 -22.75
N ASN A 107 -11.45 1.84 -22.34
CA ASN A 107 -10.80 0.72 -23.00
C ASN A 107 -10.02 -0.12 -21.96
N PHE A 108 -9.45 -1.21 -22.44
CA PHE A 108 -8.68 -2.13 -21.60
C PHE A 108 -7.41 -1.47 -21.04
N ASP A 109 -6.72 -0.63 -21.80
CA ASP A 109 -5.48 0.02 -21.34
C ASP A 109 -5.72 0.95 -20.13
N GLU A 110 -6.83 1.69 -20.15
CA GLU A 110 -7.24 2.52 -18.99
C GLU A 110 -7.57 1.64 -17.77
N LEU A 111 -8.24 0.51 -17.98
CA LEU A 111 -8.55 -0.44 -16.91
C LEU A 111 -7.27 -1.11 -16.37
N TYR A 112 -6.34 -1.48 -17.26
CA TYR A 112 -5.07 -2.07 -16.90
C TYR A 112 -4.24 -1.11 -16.05
N LEU A 113 -4.16 0.16 -16.45
CA LEU A 113 -3.49 1.19 -15.68
C LEU A 113 -4.13 1.40 -14.30
N TYR A 114 -5.45 1.33 -14.22
CA TYR A 114 -6.14 1.35 -12.92
C TYR A 114 -5.75 0.15 -12.05
N CYS A 115 -5.81 -1.07 -12.58
CA CYS A 115 -5.39 -2.28 -11.87
C CYS A 115 -3.93 -2.23 -11.42
N TYR A 116 -3.05 -1.61 -12.22
CA TYR A 116 -1.67 -1.33 -11.80
C TYR A 116 -1.66 -0.45 -10.54
N TYR A 117 -2.39 0.66 -10.53
CA TYR A 117 -2.40 1.57 -9.38
C TYR A 117 -2.98 0.96 -8.11
N VAL A 118 -4.10 0.25 -8.19
CA VAL A 118 -4.81 -0.25 -6.98
C VAL A 118 -4.38 -1.64 -6.51
N ALA A 119 -3.74 -2.44 -7.38
CA ALA A 119 -3.31 -3.80 -7.04
C ALA A 119 -1.84 -4.08 -7.38
N GLY A 120 -1.36 -3.64 -8.54
CA GLY A 120 0.04 -3.82 -8.95
C GLY A 120 1.03 -3.16 -8.00
N THR A 121 0.73 -1.95 -7.52
CA THR A 121 1.53 -1.22 -6.54
C THR A 121 1.71 -2.01 -5.24
N VAL A 122 0.69 -2.69 -4.74
CA VAL A 122 0.76 -3.50 -3.51
C VAL A 122 1.78 -4.63 -3.64
N ALA A 123 1.86 -5.25 -4.83
CA ALA A 123 2.89 -6.22 -5.13
C ALA A 123 4.28 -5.57 -5.12
N LEU A 124 4.45 -4.43 -5.80
CA LEU A 124 5.72 -3.69 -5.84
C LEU A 124 6.22 -3.26 -4.45
N MET A 125 5.33 -2.82 -3.56
CA MET A 125 5.68 -2.52 -2.16
C MET A 125 6.20 -3.76 -1.41
N SER A 126 5.67 -4.94 -1.75
CA SER A 126 5.93 -6.18 -1.04
C SER A 126 7.17 -6.92 -1.53
N VAL A 127 7.58 -6.73 -2.79
CA VAL A 127 8.71 -7.42 -3.44
C VAL A 127 10.02 -7.30 -2.63
N PRO A 128 10.46 -6.10 -2.19
CA PRO A 128 11.69 -5.95 -1.41
C PRO A 128 11.69 -6.71 -0.08
N VAL A 129 10.49 -6.95 0.49
CA VAL A 129 10.32 -7.67 1.75
C VAL A 129 10.31 -9.19 1.53
N MET A 130 9.63 -9.66 0.47
CA MET A 130 9.59 -11.09 0.14
C MET A 130 10.94 -11.58 -0.38
N GLY A 131 11.68 -10.71 -1.07
CA GLY A 131 12.91 -11.04 -1.76
C GLY A 131 12.64 -11.63 -3.15
N ILE A 132 13.61 -11.43 -4.05
CA ILE A 132 13.58 -11.97 -5.40
C ILE A 132 14.55 -13.16 -5.45
N ALA A 133 14.21 -14.20 -6.21
CA ALA A 133 15.11 -15.32 -6.43
C ALA A 133 16.42 -14.83 -7.10
N PRO A 134 17.60 -15.39 -6.74
CA PRO A 134 18.89 -14.92 -7.24
C PRO A 134 19.05 -14.94 -8.78
N ASP A 135 18.27 -15.78 -9.46
CA ASP A 135 18.25 -16.00 -10.90
C ASP A 135 17.19 -15.17 -11.64
N SER A 136 16.40 -14.39 -10.90
CA SER A 136 15.35 -13.56 -11.49
C SER A 136 15.94 -12.43 -12.34
N GLN A 137 15.39 -12.27 -13.54
CA GLN A 137 15.69 -11.16 -14.45
C GLN A 137 14.85 -9.91 -14.15
N ALA A 138 13.97 -9.96 -13.15
CA ALA A 138 13.14 -8.83 -12.76
C ALA A 138 14.00 -7.74 -12.10
N THR A 139 13.96 -6.54 -12.66
CA THR A 139 14.66 -5.36 -12.12
C THR A 139 13.87 -4.78 -10.95
N THR A 140 14.54 -4.44 -9.85
CA THR A 140 13.97 -3.78 -8.67
C THR A 140 13.89 -2.28 -8.88
#